data_AF-A0A961XXT4-F1
#
_entry.id   AF-A0A961XXT4-F1
#
_cell.length_a   1.000
_cell.length_b   1.000
_cell.length_c   1.000
_cell.angle_alpha   90.00
_cell.angle_beta   90.00
_cell.angle_gamma   90.00
#
_symmetry.space_group_name_H-M   'P 1'
#
loop_
_entity.id
_entity.type
_entity.pdbx_description
1 polymer ?
#
loop_
_entity_poly.entity_id
_entity_poly.type
_entity_poly.pdbx_seq_one_letter_code
_entity_poly.pdbx_strand_id
1 'polypeptide(L)'
;GLKVVISPEVLEEVVGHVSRSDRTMKRFGRALLRMSPEMVDGSVWHAVVRGFYYSRMSGANHSWPSYWANYYHEEEPADFIRHKLKRRCEFSVASLQDVPNDWLPDMEMLSDVVMAAKEMQRWKAEFRDPMAMRRRVNQDVRMALNLAHRPDERAIGYLVSSDLAFRRMERDPNWGKRARVHFFTRGLAPLAEFIAGPTLPDDQLVQLFCSPIVAAAANLMASELDTLVAVGADLRRIGLDRLDYDLAGELQSRIHEYRDSESSESESTRAVAAIELATALKSLAYDVDPILDEIVAEHEDLRQSLAQEAALRLQAEQNVLRIARGAAGETKRGQRRIRRTLRKLGMDPSEVLGDLEAELEEEPDEPDDSTQA
;
A
#
# COMPACT_ATOMS: atom_id res chain seq x y z
N GLY A 1 27.44 6.49 -18.60
CA GLY A 1 26.43 6.80 -17.56
C GLY A 1 26.68 5.93 -16.36
N LEU A 2 26.35 6.43 -15.17
CA LEU A 2 26.29 5.63 -13.94
C LEU A 2 25.00 4.81 -13.97
N LYS A 3 25.06 3.51 -13.71
CA LYS A 3 23.87 2.66 -13.56
C LYS A 3 23.75 2.28 -12.08
N VAL A 4 22.63 2.63 -11.45
CA VAL A 4 22.33 2.21 -10.07
C VAL A 4 21.55 0.90 -10.12
N VAL A 5 21.99 -0.08 -9.37
CA VAL A 5 21.32 -1.37 -9.21
C VAL A 5 20.96 -1.55 -7.75
N ILE A 6 19.69 -1.83 -7.48
CA ILE A 6 19.21 -2.14 -6.12
C ILE A 6 18.73 -3.58 -6.13
N SER A 7 19.26 -4.42 -5.23
CA SER A 7 18.80 -5.80 -5.14
C SER A 7 17.40 -5.87 -4.50
N PRO A 8 16.59 -6.90 -4.82
CA PRO A 8 15.29 -7.11 -4.17
C PRO A 8 15.40 -7.13 -2.64
N GLU A 9 16.44 -7.77 -2.09
CA GLU A 9 16.63 -7.88 -0.64
C GLU A 9 16.89 -6.53 0.02
N VAL A 10 17.62 -5.63 -0.66
CA VAL A 10 17.85 -4.27 -0.17
C VAL A 10 16.55 -3.47 -0.19
N LEU A 11 15.75 -3.61 -1.25
CA LEU A 11 14.45 -2.93 -1.34
C LEU A 11 13.49 -3.44 -0.24
N GLU A 12 13.41 -4.76 -0.03
CA GLU A 12 12.67 -5.37 1.07
C GLU A 12 13.15 -4.90 2.43
N GLU A 13 14.47 -4.74 2.62
CA GLU A 13 15.02 -4.21 3.87
C GLU A 13 14.55 -2.76 4.10
N VAL A 14 14.59 -1.92 3.08
CA VAL A 14 14.12 -0.52 3.16
C VAL A 14 12.64 -0.50 3.51
N VAL A 15 11.81 -1.29 2.82
CA VAL A 15 10.39 -1.46 3.13
C VAL A 15 10.18 -1.86 4.58
N GLY A 16 10.90 -2.90 5.02
CA GLY A 16 10.83 -3.41 6.39
C GLY A 16 11.35 -2.43 7.44
N HIS A 17 12.23 -1.49 7.10
CA HIS A 17 12.62 -0.42 8.01
C HIS A 17 11.51 0.61 8.13
N VAL A 18 11.01 1.13 7.01
CA VAL A 18 9.97 2.17 7.02
C VAL A 18 8.69 1.68 7.70
N SER A 19 8.30 0.42 7.50
CA SER A 19 7.11 -0.18 8.15
C SER A 19 7.23 -0.26 9.68
N ARG A 20 8.45 -0.35 10.23
CA ARG A 20 8.69 -0.37 11.69
C ARG A 20 8.58 1.00 12.35
N SER A 21 8.44 2.07 11.57
CA SER A 21 8.28 3.42 12.09
C SER A 21 7.07 3.52 13.03
N ASP A 22 5.93 2.90 12.69
CA ASP A 22 4.73 2.92 13.52
C ASP A 22 4.96 2.22 14.87
N ARG A 23 5.57 1.03 14.86
CA ARG A 23 5.98 0.35 16.10
C ARG A 23 6.94 1.20 16.94
N THR A 24 7.86 1.89 16.28
CA THR A 24 8.81 2.78 16.95
C THR A 24 8.08 3.99 17.55
N MET A 25 7.14 4.58 16.82
CA MET A 25 6.30 5.67 17.30
C MET A 25 5.48 5.23 18.51
N LYS A 26 4.85 4.05 18.47
CA LYS A 26 4.10 3.46 19.60
C LYS A 26 4.98 3.28 20.85
N ARG A 27 6.26 2.93 20.69
CA ARG A 27 7.22 2.80 21.80
C ARG A 27 7.50 4.13 22.50
N PHE A 28 7.74 5.21 21.74
CA PHE A 28 8.00 6.53 22.33
C PHE A 28 6.71 7.26 22.73
N GLY A 29 5.62 6.99 22.01
CA GLY A 29 4.27 7.48 22.28
C GLY A 29 4.23 8.98 22.58
N ARG A 30 3.52 9.33 23.66
CA ARG A 30 3.41 10.71 24.16
C ARG A 30 4.71 11.26 24.74
N ALA A 31 5.69 10.42 25.06
CA ALA A 31 6.96 10.88 25.60
C ALA A 31 7.84 11.54 24.53
N LEU A 32 7.69 11.17 23.25
CA LEU A 32 8.49 11.70 22.14
C LEU A 32 8.52 13.23 22.13
N LEU A 33 7.35 13.87 22.19
CA LEU A 33 7.23 15.34 22.14
C LEU A 33 7.66 16.05 23.43
N ARG A 34 7.99 15.29 24.49
CA ARG A 34 8.51 15.81 25.76
C ARG A 34 10.03 15.66 25.87
N MET A 35 10.65 14.95 24.94
CA MET A 35 12.11 14.78 24.90
C MET A 35 12.77 16.04 24.35
N SER A 36 13.96 16.36 24.85
CA SER A 36 14.80 17.41 24.24
C SER A 36 15.32 16.96 22.88
N PRO A 37 15.70 17.88 21.98
CA PRO A 37 16.28 17.53 20.69
C PRO A 37 17.49 16.58 20.81
N GLU A 38 18.35 16.81 21.81
CA GLU A 38 19.53 15.98 22.07
C GLU A 38 19.14 14.55 22.47
N MET A 39 18.09 14.40 23.29
CA MET A 39 17.56 13.09 23.65
C MET A 39 16.94 12.38 22.46
N VAL A 40 16.22 13.10 21.59
CA VAL A 40 15.63 12.53 20.37
C VAL A 40 16.74 12.06 19.44
N ASP A 41 17.76 12.88 19.18
CA ASP A 41 18.87 12.51 18.31
C ASP A 41 19.69 11.35 18.87
N GLY A 42 19.85 11.26 20.20
CA GLY A 42 20.57 10.17 20.86
C GLY A 42 19.77 8.87 21.03
N SER A 43 18.43 8.94 21.10
CA SER A 43 17.59 7.81 21.50
C SER A 43 16.59 7.34 20.43
N VAL A 44 16.19 8.21 19.50
CA VAL A 44 15.19 7.92 18.46
C VAL A 44 15.89 7.70 17.12
N TRP A 45 16.21 6.44 16.87
CA TRP A 45 17.02 6.03 15.72
C TRP A 45 16.25 6.01 14.41
N HIS A 46 14.92 5.91 14.47
CA HIS A 46 14.09 5.80 13.28
C HIS A 46 13.88 7.18 12.64
N ALA A 47 14.42 7.36 11.43
CA ALA A 47 14.43 8.66 10.74
C ALA A 47 13.02 9.26 10.58
N VAL A 48 12.01 8.46 10.21
CA VAL A 48 10.62 8.93 10.07
C VAL A 48 10.05 9.46 11.40
N VAL A 49 10.24 8.74 12.51
CA VAL A 49 9.77 9.15 13.84
C VAL A 49 10.48 10.41 14.33
N ARG A 50 11.79 10.50 14.09
CA ARG A 50 12.57 11.70 14.39
C ARG A 50 12.12 12.89 13.54
N GLY A 51 11.84 12.67 12.26
CA GLY A 51 11.28 13.70 11.37
C GLY A 51 9.93 14.19 11.87
N PHE A 52 9.06 13.29 12.36
CA PHE A 52 7.78 13.66 12.96
C PHE A 52 7.97 14.58 14.17
N TYR A 53 8.91 14.25 15.07
CA TYR A 53 9.25 15.12 16.20
C TYR A 53 9.63 16.53 15.73
N TYR A 54 10.58 16.65 14.80
CA TYR A 54 11.03 17.96 14.33
C TYR A 54 9.93 18.74 13.59
N SER A 55 9.07 18.04 12.84
CA SER A 55 7.93 18.66 12.19
C SER A 55 6.91 19.20 13.21
N ARG A 56 6.63 18.46 14.29
CA ARG A 56 5.78 18.94 15.39
C ARG A 56 6.41 20.13 16.13
N MET A 57 7.72 20.11 16.36
CA MET A 57 8.45 21.20 17.01
C MET A 57 8.50 22.47 16.16
N SER A 58 8.43 22.36 14.83
CA SER A 58 8.32 23.51 13.91
C SER A 58 6.89 24.05 13.78
N GLY A 59 5.94 23.58 14.61
CA GLY A 59 4.55 24.05 14.62
C GLY A 59 3.61 23.30 13.67
N ALA A 60 4.05 22.23 13.01
CA ALA A 60 3.13 21.44 12.18
C ALA A 60 2.10 20.72 13.07
N ASN A 61 0.83 20.76 12.69
CA ASN A 61 -0.26 20.19 13.48
C ASN A 61 -0.88 18.91 12.86
N HIS A 62 -0.05 18.01 12.34
CA HIS A 62 -0.52 16.73 11.80
C HIS A 62 -0.58 15.63 12.86
N SER A 63 -1.41 14.62 12.58
CA SER A 63 -1.45 13.35 13.30
C SER A 63 -0.30 12.44 12.84
N TRP A 64 0.06 11.45 13.65
CA TRP A 64 1.08 10.46 13.24
C TRP A 64 0.67 9.69 11.97
N PRO A 65 -0.57 9.16 11.84
CA PRO A 65 -0.99 8.47 10.62
C PRO A 65 -0.86 9.32 9.35
N SER A 66 -1.34 10.57 9.39
CA SER A 66 -1.25 11.52 8.27
C SER A 66 0.21 11.82 7.89
N TYR A 67 1.08 12.05 8.89
CA TYR A 67 2.51 12.24 8.63
C TYR A 67 3.17 10.99 8.06
N TRP A 68 2.85 9.81 8.59
CA TRP A 68 3.49 8.56 8.21
C TRP A 68 3.09 8.09 6.80
N ALA A 69 1.84 8.35 6.38
CA ALA A 69 1.35 8.08 5.02
C ALA A 69 2.22 8.74 3.93
N ASN A 70 2.88 9.87 4.25
CA ASN A 70 3.85 10.49 3.34
C ASN A 70 5.10 9.65 3.09
N TYR A 71 5.36 8.62 3.88
CA TYR A 71 6.57 7.80 3.81
C TYR A 71 6.28 6.32 3.55
N TYR A 72 5.05 5.86 3.77
CA TYR A 72 4.68 4.45 3.67
C TYR A 72 3.26 4.26 3.18
N HIS A 73 3.07 3.26 2.31
CA HIS A 73 1.76 2.79 1.88
C HIS A 73 1.54 1.40 2.48
N GLU A 74 0.44 1.18 3.20
CA GLU A 74 0.24 -0.10 3.90
C GLU A 74 -0.01 -1.28 2.95
N GLU A 75 -0.85 -1.05 1.94
CA GLU A 75 -1.24 -2.09 0.97
C GLU A 75 -0.12 -2.39 -0.05
N GLU A 76 0.56 -1.35 -0.56
CA GLU A 76 1.57 -1.46 -1.61
C GLU A 76 2.93 -0.86 -1.21
N PRO A 77 3.57 -1.34 -0.12
CA PRO A 77 4.73 -0.67 0.45
C PRO A 77 5.97 -0.69 -0.45
N ALA A 78 6.17 -1.78 -1.19
CA ALA A 78 7.31 -1.95 -2.07
C ALA A 78 7.24 -1.03 -3.29
N ASP A 79 6.05 -0.90 -3.89
CA ASP A 79 5.84 -0.08 -5.07
C ASP A 79 5.87 1.41 -4.72
N PHE A 80 5.30 1.82 -3.58
CA PHE A 80 5.40 3.20 -3.11
C PHE A 80 6.85 3.62 -2.83
N ILE A 81 7.64 2.77 -2.17
CA ILE A 81 9.07 3.05 -1.93
C ILE A 81 9.84 3.09 -3.24
N ARG A 82 9.54 2.19 -4.18
CA ARG A 82 10.15 2.20 -5.51
C ARG A 82 9.83 3.50 -6.27
N HIS A 83 8.57 3.95 -6.23
CA HIS A 83 8.14 5.21 -6.83
C HIS A 83 8.94 6.38 -6.25
N LYS A 84 9.02 6.49 -4.91
CA LYS A 84 9.82 7.51 -4.22
C LYS A 84 11.29 7.50 -4.62
N LEU A 85 11.90 6.33 -4.70
CA LEU A 85 13.31 6.22 -5.09
C LEU A 85 13.53 6.61 -6.56
N LYS A 86 12.63 6.21 -7.47
CA LYS A 86 12.73 6.50 -8.90
C LYS A 86 12.66 7.98 -9.22
N ARG A 87 11.92 8.76 -8.42
CA ARG A 87 11.88 10.23 -8.53
C ARG A 87 13.22 10.90 -8.21
N ARG A 88 14.10 10.22 -7.49
CA ARG A 88 15.40 10.77 -7.06
C ARG A 88 16.56 10.23 -7.90
N CYS A 89 16.48 8.99 -8.33
CA CYS A 89 17.53 8.36 -9.11
C CYS A 89 16.97 7.26 -9.99
N GLU A 90 17.39 7.19 -11.25
CA GLU A 90 17.11 6.03 -12.09
C GLU A 90 17.90 4.82 -11.58
N PHE A 91 17.19 3.73 -11.30
CA PHE A 91 17.80 2.46 -10.92
C PHE A 91 17.07 1.28 -11.56
N SER A 92 17.80 0.17 -11.70
CA SER A 92 17.23 -1.13 -12.05
C SER A 92 17.20 -2.06 -10.84
N VAL A 93 16.16 -2.88 -10.73
CA VAL A 93 16.13 -3.96 -9.74
C VAL A 93 16.70 -5.22 -10.38
N ALA A 94 17.74 -5.80 -9.77
CA ALA A 94 18.34 -7.05 -10.25
C ALA A 94 18.86 -7.88 -9.07
N SER A 95 18.74 -9.21 -9.17
CA SER A 95 19.37 -10.10 -8.20
C SER A 95 20.88 -9.95 -8.25
N LEU A 96 21.49 -9.78 -7.07
CA LEU A 96 22.93 -9.76 -6.87
C LEU A 96 23.37 -10.94 -5.96
N GLN A 97 22.55 -11.99 -5.90
CA GLN A 97 22.79 -13.16 -5.03
C GLN A 97 23.47 -14.33 -5.73
N ASP A 98 23.67 -14.23 -7.05
CA ASP A 98 24.23 -15.32 -7.85
C ASP A 98 25.74 -15.43 -7.61
N VAL A 99 26.16 -16.46 -6.89
CA VAL A 99 27.56 -16.72 -6.59
C VAL A 99 27.92 -18.10 -7.14
N PRO A 100 29.08 -18.27 -7.80
CA PRO A 100 29.53 -19.57 -8.27
C PRO A 100 29.55 -20.62 -7.13
N ASN A 101 29.15 -21.86 -7.42
CA ASN A 101 29.05 -22.92 -6.41
C ASN A 101 30.39 -23.21 -5.73
N ASP A 102 31.51 -23.07 -6.45
CA ASP A 102 32.87 -23.22 -5.95
C ASP A 102 33.28 -22.12 -4.95
N TRP A 103 32.55 -20.99 -4.90
CA TRP A 103 32.80 -19.90 -3.96
C TRP A 103 31.95 -19.98 -2.70
N LEU A 104 30.99 -20.91 -2.61
CA LEU A 104 30.11 -21.05 -1.44
C LEU A 104 30.87 -21.39 -0.14
N PRO A 105 31.88 -22.28 -0.14
CA PRO A 105 32.66 -22.51 1.08
C PRO A 105 33.41 -21.26 1.56
N ASP A 106 33.99 -20.51 0.63
CA ASP A 106 34.69 -19.25 0.94
C ASP A 106 33.71 -18.19 1.46
N MET A 107 32.49 -18.14 0.91
CA MET A 107 31.44 -17.22 1.35
C MET A 107 31.12 -17.39 2.83
N GLU A 108 31.02 -18.61 3.34
CA GLU A 108 30.74 -18.86 4.76
C GLU A 108 31.87 -18.33 5.64
N MET A 109 33.13 -18.63 5.29
CA MET A 109 34.30 -18.14 6.02
C MET A 109 34.40 -16.60 6.00
N LEU A 110 34.19 -15.98 4.84
CA LEU A 110 34.19 -14.53 4.68
C LEU A 110 33.04 -13.87 5.45
N SER A 111 31.88 -14.53 5.54
CA SER A 111 30.75 -14.05 6.33
C SER A 111 31.08 -14.03 7.82
N ASP A 112 31.80 -15.03 8.34
CA ASP A 112 32.25 -15.04 9.73
C ASP A 112 33.25 -13.92 10.03
N VAL A 113 34.14 -13.59 9.08
CA VAL A 113 35.07 -12.44 9.21
C VAL A 113 34.30 -11.12 9.33
N VAL A 114 33.30 -10.91 8.47
CA VAL A 114 32.46 -9.69 8.50
C VAL A 114 31.60 -9.65 9.76
N MET A 115 31.02 -10.80 10.17
CA MET A 115 30.24 -10.93 11.41
C MET A 115 31.08 -10.54 12.62
N ALA A 116 32.27 -11.12 12.79
CA ALA A 116 33.15 -10.81 13.91
C ALA A 116 33.52 -9.32 13.95
N ALA A 117 33.80 -8.71 12.79
CA ALA A 117 34.11 -7.29 12.70
C ALA A 117 32.91 -6.38 13.03
N LYS A 118 31.70 -6.73 12.58
CA LYS A 118 30.47 -5.96 12.86
C LYS A 118 30.00 -6.14 14.31
N GLU A 119 30.13 -7.33 14.89
CA GLU A 119 29.78 -7.59 16.30
C GLU A 119 30.66 -6.83 17.29
N MET A 120 31.91 -6.52 16.94
CA MET A 120 32.78 -5.67 17.76
C MET A 120 32.34 -4.18 17.79
N GLN A 121 31.47 -3.75 16.87
CA GLN A 121 31.03 -2.35 16.72
C GLN A 121 29.56 -2.14 17.14
N ARG A 122 29.08 -2.94 18.11
CA ARG A 122 27.69 -3.38 18.27
C ARG A 122 26.60 -2.36 18.67
N TRP A 123 26.78 -1.05 18.56
CA TRP A 123 25.74 -0.10 19.05
C TRP A 123 24.36 -0.23 18.35
N LYS A 124 24.30 -0.60 17.06
CA LYS A 124 23.02 -0.82 16.34
C LYS A 124 22.57 -2.29 16.31
N ALA A 125 23.44 -3.20 16.72
CA ALA A 125 23.24 -4.64 16.58
C ALA A 125 22.64 -5.29 17.84
N GLU A 126 22.55 -4.55 18.95
CA GLU A 126 21.82 -4.96 20.17
C GLU A 126 20.32 -5.18 19.94
N PHE A 127 19.74 -4.57 18.90
CA PHE A 127 18.31 -4.67 18.59
C PHE A 127 17.97 -5.76 17.57
N ARG A 128 18.92 -6.62 17.21
CA ARG A 128 18.73 -7.65 16.19
C ARG A 128 19.08 -9.02 16.74
N ASP A 129 18.22 -9.97 16.40
CA ASP A 129 18.50 -11.38 16.61
C ASP A 129 19.80 -11.81 15.88
N PRO A 130 20.68 -12.61 16.50
CA PRO A 130 21.93 -13.07 15.88
C PRO A 130 21.75 -13.76 14.53
N MET A 131 20.68 -14.55 14.33
CA MET A 131 20.42 -15.19 13.05
C MET A 131 19.98 -14.18 11.99
N ALA A 132 19.18 -13.18 12.37
CA ALA A 132 18.84 -12.08 11.48
C ALA A 132 20.08 -11.29 11.04
N MET A 133 21.03 -11.07 11.95
CA MET A 133 22.31 -10.43 11.60
C MET A 133 23.15 -11.30 10.65
N ARG A 134 23.29 -12.59 10.93
CA ARG A 134 24.03 -13.53 10.10
C ARG A 134 23.47 -13.61 8.68
N ARG A 135 22.14 -13.73 8.53
CA ARG A 135 21.48 -13.69 7.21
C ARG A 135 21.82 -12.44 6.42
N ARG A 136 21.82 -11.28 7.07
CA ARG A 136 22.16 -10.01 6.42
C ARG A 136 23.63 -9.96 6.00
N VAL A 137 24.55 -10.40 6.86
CA VAL A 137 25.97 -10.46 6.50
C VAL A 137 26.19 -11.41 5.33
N ASN A 138 25.51 -12.57 5.32
CA ASN A 138 25.58 -13.49 4.20
C ASN A 138 25.09 -12.83 2.89
N GLN A 139 23.97 -12.10 2.91
CA GLN A 139 23.48 -11.36 1.74
C GLN A 139 24.48 -10.30 1.26
N ASP A 140 25.03 -9.52 2.19
CA ASP A 140 26.05 -8.50 1.95
C ASP A 140 27.31 -9.09 1.29
N VAL A 141 27.79 -10.22 1.81
CA VAL A 141 28.98 -10.93 1.28
C VAL A 141 28.67 -11.54 -0.09
N ARG A 142 27.47 -12.11 -0.30
CA ARG A 142 27.05 -12.63 -1.61
C ARG A 142 27.03 -11.55 -2.67
N MET A 143 26.51 -10.38 -2.37
CA MET A 143 26.53 -9.25 -3.29
C MET A 143 27.96 -8.81 -3.64
N ALA A 144 28.85 -8.75 -2.65
CA ALA A 144 30.26 -8.45 -2.90
C ALA A 144 30.94 -9.52 -3.77
N LEU A 145 30.69 -10.81 -3.52
CA LEU A 145 31.23 -11.90 -4.33
C LEU A 145 30.64 -11.91 -5.75
N ASN A 146 29.34 -11.65 -5.91
CA ASN A 146 28.71 -11.51 -7.22
C ASN A 146 29.37 -10.41 -8.06
N LEU A 147 29.64 -9.24 -7.44
CA LEU A 147 30.35 -8.14 -8.09
C LEU A 147 31.79 -8.52 -8.46
N ALA A 148 32.50 -9.22 -7.57
CA ALA A 148 33.84 -9.70 -7.84
C ALA A 148 33.88 -10.76 -8.97
N HIS A 149 32.78 -11.48 -9.20
CA HIS A 149 32.63 -12.45 -10.28
C HIS A 149 32.29 -11.82 -11.64
N ARG A 150 31.78 -10.58 -11.66
CA ARG A 150 31.42 -9.84 -12.88
C ARG A 150 32.33 -8.61 -13.11
N PRO A 151 33.66 -8.78 -13.24
CA PRO A 151 34.60 -7.66 -13.31
C PRO A 151 34.47 -6.82 -14.59
N ASP A 152 33.91 -7.39 -15.66
CA ASP A 152 33.76 -6.73 -16.97
C ASP A 152 32.53 -5.81 -17.04
N GLU A 153 31.56 -6.01 -16.15
CA GLU A 153 30.56 -5.00 -15.86
C GLU A 153 31.27 -3.94 -15.03
N ARG A 154 31.43 -2.71 -15.54
CA ARG A 154 32.08 -1.57 -14.84
C ARG A 154 31.30 -1.14 -13.58
N ALA A 155 31.09 -2.04 -12.63
CA ALA A 155 30.52 -1.76 -11.34
C ALA A 155 31.60 -1.08 -10.50
N ILE A 156 31.49 0.25 -10.42
CA ILE A 156 32.52 1.08 -9.77
C ILE A 156 32.53 0.89 -8.25
N GLY A 157 31.56 0.19 -7.63
CA GLY A 157 31.62 -0.21 -6.22
C GLY A 157 30.29 -0.63 -5.57
N TYR A 158 30.38 -1.16 -4.36
CA TYR A 158 29.24 -1.50 -3.48
C TYR A 158 29.14 -0.47 -2.35
N LEU A 159 27.97 0.13 -2.17
CA LEU A 159 27.72 1.07 -1.08
C LEU A 159 27.41 0.30 0.20
N VAL A 160 28.33 0.35 1.16
CA VAL A 160 28.20 -0.33 2.45
C VAL A 160 28.09 0.66 3.58
N SER A 161 27.47 0.19 4.67
CA SER A 161 27.36 0.95 5.92
C SER A 161 28.65 0.92 6.76
N SER A 162 29.58 -0.01 6.51
CA SER A 162 30.87 -0.10 7.21
C SER A 162 31.97 -0.62 6.29
N ASP A 163 32.74 0.28 5.68
CA ASP A 163 33.85 -0.07 4.78
C ASP A 163 34.89 -0.97 5.47
N LEU A 164 35.11 -0.80 6.78
CA LEU A 164 36.18 -1.49 7.48
C LEU A 164 35.95 -3.00 7.51
N ALA A 165 34.71 -3.45 7.73
CA ALA A 165 34.39 -4.87 7.79
C ALA A 165 34.59 -5.55 6.42
N PHE A 166 34.17 -4.90 5.34
CA PHE A 166 34.35 -5.43 3.98
C PHE A 166 35.79 -5.33 3.48
N ARG A 167 36.54 -4.29 3.87
CA ARG A 167 37.99 -4.24 3.59
C ARG A 167 38.77 -5.33 4.34
N ARG A 168 38.30 -5.79 5.50
CA ARG A 168 38.89 -6.96 6.19
C ARG A 168 38.62 -8.23 5.41
N MET A 169 37.39 -8.40 4.92
CA MET A 169 37.02 -9.51 4.03
C MET A 169 37.90 -9.58 2.77
N GLU A 170 38.13 -8.48 2.06
CA GLU A 170 39.02 -8.48 0.86
C GLU A 170 40.48 -8.81 1.14
N ARG A 171 40.92 -8.63 2.39
CA ARG A 171 42.30 -8.95 2.83
C ARG A 171 42.42 -10.36 3.36
N ASP A 172 41.30 -11.06 3.56
CA ASP A 172 41.27 -12.42 4.06
C ASP A 172 41.85 -13.39 3.01
N PRO A 173 42.65 -14.40 3.40
CA PRO A 173 43.18 -15.39 2.45
C PRO A 173 42.08 -16.08 1.62
N ASN A 174 40.89 -16.27 2.18
CA ASN A 174 39.76 -16.90 1.49
C ASN A 174 39.15 -15.99 0.41
N TRP A 175 39.46 -14.69 0.39
CA TRP A 175 39.13 -13.83 -0.75
C TRP A 175 39.91 -14.23 -2.01
N GLY A 176 41.12 -14.77 -1.83
CA GLY A 176 41.92 -15.35 -2.89
C GLY A 176 42.31 -14.35 -3.99
N LYS A 177 42.17 -14.76 -5.26
CA LYS A 177 42.55 -13.97 -6.44
C LYS A 177 41.37 -13.19 -7.06
N ARG A 178 40.25 -13.06 -6.33
CA ARG A 178 39.05 -12.39 -6.81
C ARG A 178 39.31 -10.89 -7.05
N ALA A 179 38.56 -10.30 -7.98
CA ALA A 179 38.62 -8.87 -8.22
C ALA A 179 38.26 -8.09 -6.94
N ARG A 180 38.89 -6.93 -6.74
CA ARG A 180 38.54 -6.05 -5.62
C ARG A 180 37.24 -5.33 -5.91
N VAL A 181 36.41 -5.19 -4.89
CA VAL A 181 35.16 -4.44 -4.92
C VAL A 181 35.38 -3.14 -4.19
N HIS A 182 35.15 -2.02 -4.87
CA HIS A 182 35.28 -0.73 -4.19
C HIS A 182 34.12 -0.54 -3.19
N PHE A 183 34.43 -0.39 -1.91
CA PHE A 183 33.45 -0.09 -0.87
C PHE A 183 33.51 1.39 -0.49
N PHE A 184 32.38 2.08 -0.59
CA PHE A 184 32.29 3.53 -0.32
C PHE A 184 31.28 3.87 0.79
N THR A 185 31.74 4.00 2.03
CA THR A 185 30.98 4.69 3.08
C THR A 185 31.05 6.21 2.90
N ARG A 186 32.23 6.73 2.55
CA ARG A 186 32.46 8.17 2.36
C ARG A 186 31.79 8.72 1.09
N GLY A 187 31.47 7.84 0.14
CA GLY A 187 30.76 8.19 -1.09
C GLY A 187 29.26 8.46 -0.87
N LEU A 188 28.70 8.10 0.30
CA LEU A 188 27.27 8.27 0.58
C LEU A 188 26.83 9.73 0.56
N ALA A 189 27.61 10.67 1.09
CA ALA A 189 27.25 12.08 1.08
C ALA A 189 27.29 12.69 -0.34
N PRO A 190 28.37 12.53 -1.14
CA PRO A 190 28.38 12.95 -2.53
C PRO A 190 27.33 12.26 -3.41
N LEU A 191 27.03 10.97 -3.15
CA LEU A 191 25.97 10.26 -3.86
C LEU A 191 24.58 10.77 -3.46
N ALA A 192 24.36 11.09 -2.18
CA ALA A 192 23.13 11.72 -1.73
C ALA A 192 22.94 13.11 -2.37
N GLU A 193 24.02 13.89 -2.50
CA GLU A 193 24.02 15.17 -3.21
C GLU A 193 23.74 15.00 -4.71
N PHE A 194 24.36 14.00 -5.35
CA PHE A 194 24.08 13.63 -6.74
C PHE A 194 22.62 13.20 -6.96
N ILE A 195 22.08 12.37 -6.05
CA ILE A 195 20.68 11.89 -6.07
C ILE A 195 19.70 13.02 -5.74
N ALA A 196 20.09 14.00 -4.92
CA ALA A 196 19.27 15.17 -4.66
C ALA A 196 19.06 16.04 -5.92
N GLY A 197 19.89 15.82 -6.95
CA GLY A 197 19.80 16.45 -8.25
C GLY A 197 20.44 17.83 -8.28
N PRO A 198 20.85 18.32 -9.46
CA PRO A 198 21.26 19.70 -9.63
C PRO A 198 20.05 20.62 -9.41
N THR A 199 20.24 21.72 -8.68
CA THR A 199 19.30 22.85 -8.74
C THR A 199 19.32 23.41 -10.15
N LEU A 200 18.15 23.55 -10.79
CA LEU A 200 18.04 24.24 -12.07
C LEU A 200 18.67 25.63 -11.94
N PRO A 201 19.56 26.04 -12.86
CA PRO A 201 20.01 27.41 -12.97
C PRO A 201 18.81 28.37 -13.08
N ASP A 202 18.90 29.56 -12.50
CA ASP A 202 17.78 30.52 -12.44
C ASP A 202 17.19 30.83 -13.83
N ASP A 203 18.01 30.89 -14.87
CA ASP A 203 17.58 31.12 -16.25
C ASP A 203 16.78 29.94 -16.83
N GLN A 204 17.18 28.70 -16.53
CA GLN A 204 16.44 27.50 -16.93
C GLN A 204 15.13 27.36 -16.14
N LEU A 205 15.13 27.75 -14.87
CA LEU A 205 13.95 27.78 -14.04
C LEU A 205 12.93 28.79 -14.59
N VAL A 206 13.35 30.02 -14.93
CA VAL A 206 12.50 31.02 -15.58
C VAL A 206 11.95 30.51 -16.92
N GLN A 207 12.80 29.90 -17.76
CA GLN A 207 12.35 29.30 -19.04
C GLN A 207 11.31 28.19 -18.83
N LEU A 208 11.47 27.37 -17.78
CA LEU A 208 10.50 26.33 -17.42
C LEU A 208 9.15 26.94 -17.04
N PHE A 209 9.13 27.99 -16.20
CA PHE A 209 7.89 28.68 -15.83
C PHE A 209 7.23 29.41 -16.99
N CYS A 210 8.01 29.89 -17.97
CA CYS A 210 7.49 30.51 -19.18
C CYS A 210 7.13 29.50 -20.30
N SER A 211 7.36 28.19 -20.09
CA SER A 211 7.01 27.17 -21.07
C SER A 211 5.49 27.01 -21.15
N PRO A 212 4.85 27.19 -22.33
CA PRO A 212 3.41 27.01 -22.47
C PRO A 212 2.93 25.60 -22.12
N ILE A 213 3.78 24.59 -22.34
CA ILE A 213 3.49 23.19 -21.99
C ILE A 213 3.45 23.03 -20.47
N VAL A 214 4.41 23.62 -19.76
CA VAL A 214 4.45 23.59 -18.29
C VAL A 214 3.27 24.34 -17.71
N ALA A 215 2.93 25.52 -18.27
CA ALA A 215 1.76 26.28 -17.84
C ALA A 215 0.45 25.50 -18.06
N ALA A 216 0.30 24.83 -19.20
CA ALA A 216 -0.88 23.99 -19.47
C ALA A 216 -0.95 22.78 -18.51
N ALA A 217 0.18 22.10 -18.26
CA ALA A 217 0.25 21.00 -17.31
C ALA A 217 -0.05 21.46 -15.87
N ALA A 218 0.48 22.62 -15.46
CA ALA A 218 0.21 23.21 -14.16
C ALA A 218 -1.28 23.57 -14.00
N ASN A 219 -1.94 24.07 -15.04
CA ASN A 219 -3.38 24.35 -15.01
C ASN A 219 -4.23 23.08 -14.88
N LEU A 220 -3.84 21.99 -15.56
CA LEU A 220 -4.52 20.70 -15.42
C LEU A 220 -4.40 20.18 -13.98
N MET A 221 -3.17 20.17 -13.44
CA MET A 221 -2.93 19.77 -12.05
C MET A 221 -3.67 20.68 -11.06
N ALA A 222 -3.69 22.00 -11.29
CA ALA A 222 -4.41 22.94 -10.44
C ALA A 222 -5.90 22.59 -10.37
N SER A 223 -6.53 22.22 -11.50
CA SER A 223 -7.95 21.82 -11.49
C SER A 223 -8.23 20.56 -10.67
N GLU A 224 -7.29 19.60 -10.66
CA GLU A 224 -7.39 18.40 -9.82
C GLU A 224 -7.22 18.76 -8.33
N LEU A 225 -6.25 19.61 -8.00
CA LEU A 225 -6.05 20.12 -6.64
C LEU A 225 -7.27 20.91 -6.14
N ASP A 226 -7.83 21.78 -6.98
CA ASP A 226 -9.03 22.56 -6.66
C ASP A 226 -10.23 21.65 -6.39
N THR A 227 -10.36 20.55 -7.16
CA THR A 227 -11.40 19.54 -6.94
C THR A 227 -11.25 18.87 -5.58
N LEU A 228 -10.02 18.44 -5.25
CA LEU A 228 -9.73 17.82 -3.94
C LEU A 228 -10.03 18.79 -2.79
N VAL A 229 -9.65 20.06 -2.93
CA VAL A 229 -9.92 21.11 -1.92
C VAL A 229 -11.42 21.41 -1.83
N ALA A 230 -12.16 21.42 -2.94
CA ALA A 230 -13.60 21.65 -2.96
C ALA A 230 -14.37 20.54 -2.22
N VAL A 231 -13.88 19.29 -2.30
CA VAL A 231 -14.38 18.15 -1.51
C VAL A 231 -13.78 18.14 -0.09
N GLY A 232 -13.09 19.20 0.33
CA GLY A 232 -12.65 19.38 1.72
C GLY A 232 -11.36 18.65 2.10
N ALA A 233 -10.53 18.22 1.14
CA ALA A 233 -9.23 17.63 1.43
C ALA A 233 -8.22 18.67 1.94
N ASP A 234 -7.53 18.38 3.05
CA ASP A 234 -6.39 19.20 3.52
C ASP A 234 -5.08 18.74 2.87
N LEU A 235 -4.74 19.36 1.74
CA LEU A 235 -3.52 19.04 0.99
C LEU A 235 -2.24 19.62 1.60
N ARG A 236 -2.31 20.51 2.62
CA ARG A 236 -1.14 21.23 3.15
C ARG A 236 -0.08 20.31 3.75
N ARG A 237 -0.45 19.08 4.08
CA ARG A 237 0.36 18.10 4.80
C ARG A 237 0.75 16.91 3.93
N ILE A 238 0.23 16.85 2.71
CA ILE A 238 0.48 15.77 1.78
C ILE A 238 1.76 16.10 1.01
N GLY A 239 2.74 15.21 1.11
CA GLY A 239 3.97 15.33 0.35
C GLY A 239 3.70 15.10 -1.14
N LEU A 240 4.41 15.83 -2.00
CA LEU A 240 4.27 15.70 -3.46
C LEU A 240 4.51 14.27 -3.96
N ASP A 241 5.38 13.50 -3.31
CA ASP A 241 5.60 12.09 -3.66
C ASP A 241 4.38 11.20 -3.33
N ARG A 242 3.61 11.54 -2.29
CA ARG A 242 2.38 10.83 -1.91
C ARG A 242 1.27 11.16 -2.89
N LEU A 243 1.04 12.46 -3.11
CA LEU A 243 0.00 12.92 -4.03
C LEU A 243 0.20 12.38 -5.45
N ASP A 244 1.43 12.43 -5.97
CA ASP A 244 1.78 11.91 -7.30
C ASP A 244 1.51 10.39 -7.41
N TYR A 245 1.87 9.62 -6.38
CA TYR A 245 1.57 8.18 -6.35
C TYR A 245 0.07 7.91 -6.34
N ASP A 246 -0.68 8.62 -5.50
CA ASP A 246 -2.12 8.40 -5.33
C ASP A 246 -2.89 8.82 -6.59
N LEU A 247 -2.51 9.94 -7.21
CA LEU A 247 -3.05 10.39 -8.50
C LEU A 247 -2.77 9.37 -9.61
N ALA A 248 -1.55 8.83 -9.68
CA ALA A 248 -1.21 7.79 -10.66
C ALA A 248 -1.95 6.46 -10.40
N GLY A 249 -2.47 6.25 -9.19
CA GLY A 249 -3.32 5.12 -8.82
C GLY A 249 -4.79 5.36 -9.16
N GLU A 250 -5.66 5.25 -8.16
CA GLU A 250 -7.11 5.37 -8.34
C GLU A 250 -7.64 6.80 -8.20
N LEU A 251 -6.89 7.69 -7.53
CA LEU A 251 -7.40 9.00 -7.12
C LEU A 251 -7.76 9.89 -8.32
N GLN A 252 -6.97 9.88 -9.39
CA GLN A 252 -7.27 10.66 -10.58
C GLN A 252 -8.58 10.22 -11.25
N SER A 253 -8.84 8.91 -11.29
CA SER A 253 -10.10 8.37 -11.82
C SER A 253 -11.29 8.83 -10.97
N ARG A 254 -11.16 8.83 -9.64
CA ARG A 254 -12.20 9.33 -8.72
C ARG A 254 -12.46 10.82 -8.87
N ILE A 255 -11.41 11.62 -9.09
CA ILE A 255 -11.53 13.05 -9.38
C ILE A 255 -12.32 13.25 -10.69
N HIS A 256 -12.04 12.47 -11.73
CA HIS A 256 -12.79 12.55 -12.99
C HIS A 256 -14.25 12.12 -12.83
N GLU A 257 -14.54 11.02 -12.13
CA GLU A 257 -15.90 10.58 -11.81
C GLU A 257 -16.71 11.68 -11.10
N TYR A 258 -16.09 12.35 -10.12
CA TYR A 258 -16.70 13.48 -9.43
C TYR A 258 -16.98 14.65 -10.37
N ARG A 259 -16.01 15.05 -11.20
CA ARG A 259 -16.17 16.17 -12.15
C ARG A 259 -17.23 15.88 -13.21
N ASP A 260 -17.31 14.65 -13.70
CA ASP A 260 -18.36 14.23 -14.62
C ASP A 260 -19.74 14.32 -13.95
N SER A 261 -19.82 13.99 -12.65
CA SER A 261 -21.05 14.14 -11.88
C SER A 261 -21.50 15.60 -11.70
N GLU A 262 -20.59 16.59 -11.74
CA GLU A 262 -20.96 18.01 -11.65
C GLU A 262 -21.86 18.46 -12.79
N SER A 263 -21.77 17.79 -13.94
CA SER A 263 -22.63 18.03 -15.10
C SER A 263 -24.04 17.43 -14.95
N SER A 264 -24.28 16.63 -13.91
CA SER A 264 -25.58 16.01 -13.64
C SER A 264 -26.58 17.01 -13.06
N GLU A 265 -27.80 17.02 -13.58
CA GLU A 265 -28.92 17.81 -13.02
C GLU A 265 -29.33 17.31 -11.62
N SER A 266 -28.99 16.07 -11.26
CA SER A 266 -29.33 15.47 -9.97
C SER A 266 -28.36 15.89 -8.87
N GLU A 267 -28.86 16.65 -7.89
CA GLU A 267 -28.10 16.98 -6.66
C GLU A 267 -27.69 15.75 -5.86
N SER A 268 -28.50 14.69 -5.86
CA SER A 268 -28.17 13.46 -5.15
C SER A 268 -26.98 12.73 -5.78
N THR A 269 -26.87 12.75 -7.11
CA THR A 269 -25.74 12.14 -7.82
C THR A 269 -24.43 12.87 -7.50
N ARG A 270 -24.46 14.20 -7.47
CA ARG A 270 -23.31 15.03 -7.08
C ARG A 270 -22.90 14.79 -5.62
N ALA A 271 -23.87 14.70 -4.72
CA ALA A 271 -23.61 14.43 -3.30
C ALA A 271 -22.99 13.03 -3.09
N VAL A 272 -23.50 11.99 -3.77
CA VAL A 272 -22.94 10.64 -3.68
C VAL A 272 -21.51 10.61 -4.21
N ALA A 273 -21.24 11.23 -5.36
CA ALA A 273 -19.87 11.29 -5.91
C ALA A 273 -18.91 12.05 -4.98
N ALA A 274 -19.36 13.13 -4.33
CA ALA A 274 -18.56 13.84 -3.33
C ALA A 274 -18.21 12.95 -2.13
N ILE A 275 -19.19 12.20 -1.62
CA ILE A 275 -18.99 11.26 -0.51
C ILE A 275 -18.03 10.15 -0.92
N GLU A 276 -18.17 9.59 -2.13
CA GLU A 276 -17.29 8.53 -2.63
C GLU A 276 -15.83 9.01 -2.80
N LEU A 277 -15.62 10.22 -3.31
CA LEU A 277 -14.29 10.83 -3.38
C LEU A 277 -13.72 11.09 -1.97
N ALA A 278 -14.54 11.58 -1.03
CA ALA A 278 -14.13 11.78 0.35
C ALA A 278 -13.77 10.46 1.08
N THR A 279 -14.53 9.39 0.83
CA THR A 279 -14.22 8.04 1.31
C THR A 279 -12.88 7.55 0.75
N ALA A 280 -12.62 7.73 -0.54
CA ALA A 280 -11.34 7.37 -1.16
C ALA A 280 -10.17 8.18 -0.58
N LEU A 281 -10.37 9.46 -0.28
CA LEU A 281 -9.36 10.29 0.39
C LEU A 281 -9.06 9.78 1.81
N LYS A 282 -10.08 9.42 2.58
CA LYS A 282 -9.92 8.84 3.92
C LYS A 282 -9.20 7.51 3.90
N SER A 283 -9.51 6.62 2.95
CA SER A 283 -8.79 5.34 2.81
C SER A 283 -7.32 5.55 2.49
N LEU A 284 -6.99 6.63 1.78
CA LEU A 284 -5.62 7.06 1.50
C LEU A 284 -4.98 7.90 2.63
N ALA A 285 -5.63 8.00 3.80
CA ALA A 285 -5.17 8.73 4.98
C ALA A 285 -5.00 10.26 4.79
N TYR A 286 -5.79 10.85 3.89
CA TYR A 286 -5.91 12.31 3.79
C TYR A 286 -6.77 12.83 4.93
N ASP A 287 -6.35 13.96 5.51
CA ASP A 287 -7.21 14.70 6.42
C ASP A 287 -8.32 15.37 5.57
N VAL A 288 -9.59 15.12 5.90
CA VAL A 288 -10.77 15.77 5.28
C VAL A 288 -11.46 16.69 6.28
N ASP A 289 -12.28 17.62 5.79
CA ASP A 289 -13.07 18.52 6.63
C ASP A 289 -13.89 17.72 7.67
N PRO A 290 -13.92 18.12 8.96
CA PRO A 290 -14.60 17.36 10.01
C PRO A 290 -16.09 17.12 9.75
N ILE A 291 -16.78 18.05 9.09
CA ILE A 291 -18.21 17.88 8.77
C ILE A 291 -18.37 16.77 7.74
N LEU A 292 -17.50 16.74 6.73
CA LEU A 292 -17.52 15.69 5.73
C LEU A 292 -17.08 14.35 6.31
N ASP A 293 -16.16 14.37 7.27
CA ASP A 293 -15.73 13.17 8.01
C ASP A 293 -16.92 12.49 8.72
N GLU A 294 -17.77 13.28 9.38
CA GLU A 294 -19.02 12.83 10.01
C GLU A 294 -20.01 12.27 8.97
N ILE A 295 -20.23 12.98 7.86
CA ILE A 295 -21.13 12.54 6.78
C ILE A 295 -20.65 11.23 6.16
N VAL A 296 -19.35 11.07 5.93
CA VAL A 296 -18.78 9.83 5.39
C VAL A 296 -19.00 8.68 6.37
N ALA A 297 -18.79 8.91 7.67
CA ALA A 297 -19.03 7.88 8.69
C ALA A 297 -20.52 7.46 8.73
N GLU A 298 -21.45 8.41 8.72
CA GLU A 298 -22.89 8.11 8.68
C GLU A 298 -23.28 7.35 7.39
N HIS A 299 -22.71 7.73 6.26
CA HIS A 299 -22.96 7.06 4.98
C HIS A 299 -22.41 5.62 4.96
N GLU A 300 -21.23 5.38 5.53
CA GLU A 300 -20.67 4.04 5.69
C GLU A 300 -21.54 3.19 6.62
N ASP A 301 -22.00 3.72 7.74
CA ASP A 301 -22.92 3.06 8.67
C ASP A 301 -24.25 2.71 7.99
N LEU A 302 -24.82 3.64 7.23
CA LEU A 302 -26.02 3.41 6.42
C LEU A 302 -25.81 2.33 5.37
N ARG A 303 -24.69 2.35 4.62
CA ARG A 303 -24.34 1.31 3.65
C ARG A 303 -24.23 -0.06 4.31
N GLN A 304 -23.58 -0.15 5.48
CA GLN A 304 -23.46 -1.40 6.23
C GLN A 304 -24.81 -1.89 6.74
N SER A 305 -25.66 -0.99 7.26
CA SER A 305 -27.01 -1.32 7.73
C SER A 305 -27.89 -1.84 6.59
N LEU A 306 -27.87 -1.18 5.43
CA LEU A 306 -28.60 -1.62 4.24
C LEU A 306 -28.08 -2.96 3.71
N ALA A 307 -26.76 -3.18 3.70
CA ALA A 307 -26.17 -4.45 3.32
C ALA A 307 -26.58 -5.60 4.26
N GLN A 308 -26.63 -5.34 5.58
CA GLN A 308 -27.12 -6.29 6.56
C GLN A 308 -28.62 -6.58 6.37
N GLU A 309 -29.44 -5.55 6.13
CA GLU A 309 -30.86 -5.75 5.86
C GLU A 309 -31.10 -6.55 4.58
N ALA A 310 -30.35 -6.27 3.52
CA ALA A 310 -30.39 -7.04 2.27
C ALA A 310 -30.01 -8.51 2.50
N ALA A 311 -28.97 -8.77 3.30
CA ALA A 311 -28.56 -10.13 3.66
C ALA A 311 -29.64 -10.86 4.49
N LEU A 312 -30.28 -10.16 5.44
CA LEU A 312 -31.39 -10.70 6.23
C LEU A 312 -32.63 -10.98 5.36
N ARG A 313 -32.95 -10.10 4.40
CA ARG A 313 -34.04 -10.32 3.44
C ARG A 313 -33.76 -11.56 2.59
N LEU A 314 -32.56 -11.69 2.05
CA LEU A 314 -32.15 -12.86 1.28
C LEU A 314 -32.24 -14.15 2.11
N GLN A 315 -31.81 -14.11 3.37
CA GLN A 315 -31.92 -15.24 4.29
C GLN A 315 -33.38 -15.58 4.63
N ALA A 316 -34.24 -14.57 4.82
CA ALA A 316 -35.66 -14.75 5.07
C ALA A 316 -36.36 -15.35 3.85
N GLU A 317 -36.05 -14.88 2.63
CA GLU A 317 -36.52 -15.45 1.38
C GLU A 317 -36.12 -16.92 1.27
N GLN A 318 -34.84 -17.25 1.47
CA GLN A 318 -34.36 -18.63 1.47
C GLN A 318 -35.06 -19.52 2.52
N ASN A 319 -35.35 -18.97 3.70
CA ASN A 319 -36.11 -19.68 4.73
C ASN A 319 -37.57 -19.91 4.35
N VAL A 320 -38.23 -18.91 3.75
CA VAL A 320 -39.59 -19.04 3.22
C VAL A 320 -39.63 -20.08 2.12
N LEU A 321 -38.66 -20.08 1.20
CA LEU A 321 -38.53 -21.09 0.14
C LEU A 321 -38.37 -22.50 0.74
N ARG A 322 -37.50 -22.66 1.74
CA ARG A 322 -37.28 -23.94 2.42
C ARG A 322 -38.55 -24.45 3.13
N ILE A 323 -39.26 -23.58 3.85
CA ILE A 323 -40.50 -23.92 4.55
C ILE A 323 -41.61 -24.24 3.54
N ALA A 324 -41.72 -23.46 2.46
CA ALA A 324 -42.69 -23.67 1.40
C ALA A 324 -42.47 -25.02 0.70
N ARG A 325 -41.22 -25.39 0.39
CA ARG A 325 -40.88 -26.71 -0.17
C ARG A 325 -41.15 -27.85 0.82
N GLY A 326 -40.77 -27.69 2.09
CA GLY A 326 -41.04 -28.69 3.12
C GLY A 326 -42.54 -28.95 3.34
N ALA A 327 -43.36 -27.89 3.39
CA ALA A 327 -44.80 -28.01 3.61
C ALA A 327 -45.60 -28.35 2.32
N ALA A 328 -45.01 -28.16 1.14
CA ALA A 328 -45.59 -28.58 -0.15
C ALA A 328 -45.47 -30.10 -0.39
N GLY A 329 -44.52 -30.77 0.26
CA GLY A 329 -44.28 -32.22 0.09
C GLY A 329 -45.31 -33.14 0.78
N GLU A 330 -46.21 -32.62 1.62
CA GLU A 330 -46.99 -33.50 2.51
C GLU A 330 -48.45 -33.74 2.08
N THR A 331 -49.13 -32.84 1.34
CA THR A 331 -50.51 -33.08 0.81
C THR A 331 -50.92 -32.12 -0.33
N LYS A 332 -51.81 -32.54 -1.26
CA LYS A 332 -52.43 -31.66 -2.30
C LYS A 332 -53.12 -30.41 -1.69
N ARG A 333 -53.67 -30.51 -0.47
CA ARG A 333 -54.24 -29.37 0.28
C ARG A 333 -53.18 -28.41 0.82
N GLY A 334 -52.04 -28.92 1.28
CA GLY A 334 -50.90 -28.13 1.75
C GLY A 334 -50.33 -27.23 0.65
N GLN A 335 -50.15 -27.78 -0.55
CA GLN A 335 -49.67 -27.04 -1.72
C GLN A 335 -50.61 -25.89 -2.12
N ARG A 336 -51.94 -26.12 -2.14
CA ARG A 336 -52.93 -25.05 -2.41
C ARG A 336 -52.87 -23.93 -1.36
N ARG A 337 -52.64 -24.27 -0.09
CA ARG A 337 -52.51 -23.29 1.00
C ARG A 337 -51.23 -22.46 0.85
N ILE A 338 -50.11 -23.09 0.50
CA ILE A 338 -48.82 -22.43 0.28
C ILE A 338 -48.86 -21.52 -0.94
N ARG A 339 -49.45 -21.95 -2.07
CA ARG A 339 -49.65 -21.10 -3.25
C ARG A 339 -50.42 -19.82 -2.92
N ARG A 340 -51.46 -19.91 -2.09
CA ARG A 340 -52.23 -18.74 -1.63
C ARG A 340 -51.40 -17.82 -0.74
N THR A 341 -50.52 -18.36 0.10
CA THR A 341 -49.64 -17.58 0.97
C THR A 341 -48.51 -16.90 0.18
N LEU A 342 -47.87 -17.61 -0.76
CA LEU A 342 -46.82 -17.05 -1.63
C LEU A 342 -47.34 -15.90 -2.50
N ARG A 343 -48.54 -16.04 -3.10
CA ARG A 343 -49.20 -14.96 -3.84
C ARG A 343 -49.51 -13.73 -2.97
N LYS A 344 -49.86 -13.93 -1.69
CA LYS A 344 -50.07 -12.82 -0.74
C LYS A 344 -48.78 -12.09 -0.36
N LEU A 345 -47.63 -12.77 -0.48
CA LEU A 345 -46.30 -12.19 -0.24
C LEU A 345 -45.69 -11.60 -1.53
N GLY A 346 -46.41 -11.62 -2.66
CA GLY A 346 -45.93 -11.09 -3.94
C GLY A 346 -44.90 -11.98 -4.65
N MET A 347 -44.74 -13.24 -4.23
CA MET A 347 -43.81 -14.20 -4.83
C MET A 347 -44.51 -15.09 -5.85
N ASP A 348 -43.86 -15.36 -6.99
CA ASP A 348 -44.40 -16.27 -8.01
C ASP A 348 -44.31 -17.73 -7.53
N PRO A 349 -45.44 -18.44 -7.33
CA PRO A 349 -45.41 -19.82 -6.85
C PRO A 349 -44.68 -20.80 -7.78
N SER A 350 -44.60 -20.51 -9.09
CA SER A 350 -43.98 -21.37 -10.09
C SER A 350 -42.44 -21.40 -9.95
N GLU A 351 -41.81 -20.24 -9.73
CA GLU A 351 -40.37 -20.14 -9.42
C GLU A 351 -39.99 -20.83 -8.10
N VAL A 352 -40.90 -20.84 -7.13
CA VAL A 352 -40.65 -21.34 -5.77
C VAL A 352 -40.78 -22.86 -5.68
N LEU A 353 -41.82 -23.43 -6.31
CA LEU A 353 -42.16 -24.85 -6.23
C LEU A 353 -41.51 -25.70 -7.33
N GLY A 354 -41.08 -25.11 -8.44
CA GLY A 354 -40.38 -25.82 -9.53
C GLY A 354 -41.15 -27.05 -10.05
N ASP A 355 -40.41 -28.12 -10.37
CA ASP A 355 -40.92 -29.37 -10.99
C ASP A 355 -41.92 -30.19 -10.14
N LEU A 356 -42.29 -29.75 -8.93
CA LEU A 356 -43.45 -30.29 -8.20
C LEU A 356 -44.77 -30.11 -8.98
N GLU A 357 -44.77 -29.25 -10.01
CA GLU A 357 -45.87 -29.12 -10.98
C GLU A 357 -46.05 -30.35 -11.88
N ALA A 358 -44.97 -31.08 -12.21
CA ALA A 358 -45.02 -32.19 -13.16
C ALA A 358 -45.74 -33.45 -12.61
N GLU A 359 -45.83 -33.62 -11.29
CA GLU A 359 -46.48 -34.79 -10.67
C GLU A 359 -48.00 -34.62 -10.45
N LEU A 360 -48.58 -33.45 -10.75
CA LEU A 360 -49.98 -33.15 -10.45
C LEU A 360 -50.88 -32.89 -11.66
N GLU A 361 -50.31 -32.75 -12.85
CA GLU A 361 -51.07 -32.59 -14.09
C GLU A 361 -51.46 -33.93 -14.76
N GLU A 362 -51.13 -35.09 -14.14
CA GLU A 362 -51.40 -36.42 -14.72
C GLU A 362 -52.66 -37.17 -14.22
N GLU A 363 -53.57 -36.56 -13.45
CA GLU A 363 -54.90 -37.18 -13.22
C GLU A 363 -55.99 -36.46 -14.03
N PRO A 364 -56.54 -37.08 -15.08
CA PRO A 364 -57.72 -36.55 -15.76
C PRO A 364 -58.92 -36.58 -14.81
N ASP A 365 -59.73 -35.53 -14.84
CA ASP A 365 -61.01 -35.45 -14.13
C ASP A 365 -61.84 -36.72 -14.41
N GLU A 366 -62.21 -37.47 -13.36
CA GLU A 366 -63.28 -38.46 -13.46
C GLU A 366 -64.56 -37.73 -13.90
N PRO A 367 -65.25 -38.19 -14.95
CA PRO A 367 -66.45 -37.54 -15.41
C PRO A 367 -67.57 -37.68 -14.38
N ASP A 368 -68.17 -36.54 -14.04
CA ASP A 368 -69.36 -36.40 -13.21
C ASP A 368 -70.54 -37.12 -13.90
N ASP A 369 -70.83 -38.34 -13.43
CA ASP A 369 -71.94 -39.17 -13.90
C ASP A 369 -73.24 -38.67 -13.28
N SER A 370 -73.69 -37.49 -13.72
CA SER A 370 -74.96 -36.93 -13.27
C SER A 370 -75.66 -36.07 -14.33
N THR A 371 -75.85 -36.58 -15.55
CA THR A 371 -77.05 -36.22 -16.35
C THR A 371 -77.33 -37.19 -17.50
N GLN A 372 -78.07 -38.27 -17.23
CA GLN A 372 -78.98 -38.89 -18.20
C GLN A 372 -80.31 -39.23 -17.54
N ALA A 373 -81.38 -38.73 -18.16
CA ALA A 373 -82.82 -39.01 -17.98
C ALA A 373 -83.51 -38.58 -16.68
#